data_AF-A0A7C1VLD3-F1
#
_entry.id   AF-A0A7C1VLD3-F1
#
_cell.length_a   1.000
_cell.length_b   1.000
_cell.length_c   1.000
_cell.angle_alpha   90.00
_cell.angle_beta   90.00
_cell.angle_gamma   90.00
#
_symmetry.space_group_name_H-M   'P 1'
#
loop_
_entity.id
_entity.type
_entity.pdbx_description
1 polymer ?
#
loop_
_entity_poly.entity_id
_entity_poly.type
_entity_poly.pdbx_seq_one_letter_code
_entity_poly.pdbx_strand_id
1 'polypeptide(L)'
;IHEISVEDIDKEGIGKAVENGIRTIIEELDKPDIYFLVDGRFKNLEKKNVKSIIGGDDKVYSIGAASICAKVFRDRLMMELGKKYSEYGFENHVGYGTKKHSDAIKKYGVTEIHRRSFKPIKNYLSS
;
A
#
# COMPACT_ATOMS: atom_id res chain seq x y z
N ILE A 1 -12.85 -0.42 -0.26
CA ILE A 1 -11.37 -0.54 -0.28
C ILE A 1 -10.93 0.02 -1.63
N HIS A 2 -9.90 0.86 -1.64
CA HIS A 2 -9.29 1.39 -2.86
C HIS A 2 -7.85 0.87 -2.92
N GLU A 3 -7.42 0.40 -4.08
CA GLU A 3 -6.10 -0.17 -4.31
C GLU A 3 -5.33 0.70 -5.30
N ILE A 4 -4.04 0.88 -5.05
CA ILE A 4 -3.14 1.61 -5.94
C ILE A 4 -2.24 0.57 -6.62
N SER A 5 -2.16 0.65 -7.94
CA SER A 5 -1.44 -0.32 -8.76
C SER A 5 0.06 -0.29 -8.51
N VAL A 6 0.75 -1.39 -8.87
CA VAL A 6 2.22 -1.44 -8.78
C VAL A 6 2.83 -0.45 -9.78
N GLU A 7 2.19 -0.30 -10.93
CA GLU A 7 2.55 0.60 -12.02
C GLU A 7 2.51 2.07 -11.57
N ASP A 8 1.44 2.48 -10.88
CA ASP A 8 1.35 3.84 -10.32
C ASP A 8 2.43 4.06 -9.26
N ILE A 9 2.59 3.11 -8.34
CA ILE A 9 3.64 3.21 -7.31
C ILE A 9 5.04 3.33 -7.94
N ASP A 10 5.32 2.57 -9.00
CA ASP A 10 6.60 2.61 -9.69
C ASP A 10 6.81 3.90 -10.50
N LYS A 11 5.73 4.51 -11.01
CA LYS A 11 5.77 5.74 -11.80
C LYS A 11 5.98 7.00 -10.95
N GLU A 12 5.30 7.11 -9.82
CA GLU A 12 5.28 8.34 -9.01
C GLU A 12 5.91 8.23 -7.61
N GLY A 13 6.21 7.01 -7.18
CA GLY A 13 6.73 6.72 -5.84
C GLY A 13 5.61 6.59 -4.81
N ILE A 14 5.80 5.70 -3.84
CA ILE A 14 4.74 5.29 -2.89
C ILE A 14 4.11 6.43 -2.09
N GLY A 15 4.89 7.41 -1.64
CA GLY A 15 4.36 8.51 -0.84
C GLY A 15 3.35 9.35 -1.65
N LYS A 16 3.72 9.69 -2.88
CA LYS A 16 2.87 10.44 -3.80
C LYS A 16 1.67 9.62 -4.26
N ALA A 17 1.87 8.34 -4.55
CA ALA A 17 0.80 7.43 -4.95
C ALA A 17 -0.26 7.28 -3.87
N VAL A 18 0.15 7.09 -2.62
CA VAL A 18 -0.77 7.03 -1.46
C VAL A 18 -1.50 8.35 -1.27
N GLU A 19 -0.81 9.49 -1.33
CA GLU A 19 -1.45 10.81 -1.22
C GLU A 19 -2.49 11.05 -2.33
N ASN A 20 -2.19 10.64 -3.57
CA ASN A 20 -3.11 10.74 -4.69
C ASN A 20 -4.32 9.82 -4.55
N GLY A 21 -4.12 8.55 -4.16
CA GLY A 21 -5.24 7.63 -3.92
C GLY A 21 -6.17 8.12 -2.82
N ILE A 22 -5.63 8.68 -1.73
CA ILE A 22 -6.46 9.29 -0.68
C ILE A 22 -7.20 10.52 -1.21
N ARG A 23 -6.56 11.36 -2.02
CA ARG A 23 -7.22 12.52 -2.65
C ARG A 23 -8.42 12.07 -3.50
N THR A 24 -8.24 11.06 -4.34
CA THR A 24 -9.30 10.51 -5.18
C THR A 24 -10.49 10.02 -4.34
N ILE A 25 -10.23 9.26 -3.26
CA ILE A 25 -11.30 8.81 -2.35
C ILE A 25 -12.03 10.00 -1.71
N ILE A 26 -11.30 11.01 -1.26
CA ILE A 26 -11.91 12.20 -0.65
C ILE A 26 -12.78 12.92 -1.68
N GLU A 27 -12.30 13.10 -2.91
CA GLU A 27 -13.05 13.77 -3.99
C GLU A 27 -14.31 13.00 -4.40
N GLU A 28 -14.24 11.67 -4.47
CA GLU A 28 -15.39 10.80 -4.78
C GLU A 28 -16.46 10.81 -3.68
N LEU A 29 -16.04 11.00 -2.43
CA LEU A 29 -16.91 10.97 -1.25
C LEU A 29 -17.23 12.36 -0.69
N ASP A 30 -16.76 13.44 -1.31
CA ASP A 30 -16.86 14.81 -0.78
C ASP A 30 -18.33 15.26 -0.75
N LYS A 31 -18.94 15.22 0.44
CA LYS A 31 -20.31 15.66 0.69
C LYS A 31 -20.34 16.61 1.90
N PRO A 32 -21.29 17.55 1.98
CA PRO A 32 -21.32 18.58 3.02
C PRO A 32 -21.22 18.05 4.46
N ASP A 33 -21.78 16.87 4.73
CA ASP A 33 -21.86 16.29 6.07
C ASP A 33 -20.75 15.27 6.39
N ILE A 34 -19.73 15.15 5.52
CA ILE A 34 -18.64 14.20 5.71
C ILE A 34 -17.36 14.93 6.14
N TYR A 35 -16.78 14.44 7.23
CA TYR A 35 -15.48 14.86 7.74
C TYR A 35 -14.49 13.69 7.67
N PHE A 36 -13.35 13.91 7.03
CA PHE A 36 -12.33 12.90 6.79
C PHE A 36 -11.20 13.00 7.81
N LEU A 37 -10.90 11.87 8.46
CA LEU A 37 -9.74 11.71 9.33
C LEU A 37 -8.78 10.73 8.67
N VAL A 38 -7.54 11.17 8.44
CA VAL A 38 -6.55 10.44 7.65
C VAL A 38 -5.30 10.19 8.51
N ASP A 39 -4.83 8.95 8.58
CA ASP A 39 -3.59 8.61 9.27
C ASP A 39 -2.35 9.04 8.48
N GLY A 40 -1.44 9.75 9.13
CA GLY A 40 -0.16 10.15 8.56
C GLY A 40 -0.01 11.66 8.39
N ARG A 41 0.94 12.04 7.54
CA ARG A 41 1.28 13.44 7.26
C ARG A 41 1.22 13.70 5.77
N PHE A 42 0.11 14.28 5.31
CA PHE A 42 -0.09 14.67 3.92
C PHE A 42 -0.16 16.18 3.81
N LYS A 43 0.66 16.77 2.94
CA LYS A 43 0.73 18.23 2.77
C LYS A 43 -0.24 18.72 1.70
N ASN A 44 -0.62 17.86 0.76
CA ASN A 44 -1.42 18.21 -0.40
C ASN A 44 -2.86 17.67 -0.30
N LEU A 45 -3.36 17.48 0.93
CA LEU A 45 -4.74 17.09 1.25
C LEU A 45 -5.49 18.17 2.05
N GLU A 46 -4.98 19.41 2.06
CA GLU A 46 -5.58 20.50 2.83
C GLU A 46 -6.96 20.89 2.27
N LYS A 47 -8.01 20.50 2.98
CA LYS A 47 -9.42 20.89 2.77
C LYS A 47 -10.07 21.17 4.13
N LYS A 48 -11.15 21.96 4.14
CA LYS A 48 -11.86 22.33 5.39
C LYS A 48 -12.40 21.12 6.17
N ASN A 49 -12.79 20.07 5.46
CA ASN A 49 -13.36 18.84 6.00
C ASN A 49 -12.37 17.66 6.06
N VAL A 50 -11.06 17.90 5.96
CA VAL A 50 -10.03 16.86 6.01
C VAL A 50 -9.01 17.19 7.09
N LYS A 51 -8.69 16.20 7.94
CA LYS A 51 -7.65 16.31 8.96
C LYS A 51 -6.68 15.14 8.92
N SER A 52 -5.40 15.43 8.69
CA SER A 52 -4.31 14.46 8.83
C SER A 52 -3.87 14.34 10.29
N ILE A 53 -3.68 13.11 10.78
CA ILE A 53 -3.32 12.79 12.16
C ILE A 53 -2.15 11.80 12.15
N ILE A 54 -1.00 12.19 12.68
CA ILE A 54 0.18 11.32 12.75
C ILE A 54 -0.03 10.25 13.83
N GLY A 55 0.05 8.97 13.44
CA GLY A 55 -0.24 7.83 14.33
C GLY A 55 -1.68 7.87 14.78
N GLY A 56 -2.59 8.09 13.83
CA GLY A 56 -4.01 8.26 14.06
C GLY A 56 -4.72 6.95 14.39
N ASP A 57 -4.16 5.82 13.96
CA ASP A 57 -4.66 4.47 14.24
C ASP A 57 -4.72 4.16 15.74
N ASP A 58 -3.72 4.59 16.50
CA ASP A 58 -3.68 4.44 17.97
C ASP A 58 -4.47 5.52 18.72
N LYS A 59 -5.00 6.54 18.03
CA LYS A 59 -5.62 7.74 18.65
C LYS A 59 -7.08 7.93 18.32
N VAL A 60 -7.55 7.38 17.20
CA VAL A 60 -8.88 7.63 16.64
C VAL A 60 -9.51 6.31 16.21
N TYR A 61 -10.65 5.97 16.81
CA TYR A 61 -11.32 4.69 16.56
C TYR A 61 -11.65 4.43 15.08
N SER A 62 -12.11 5.45 14.34
CA SER A 62 -12.44 5.29 12.92
C SER A 62 -11.20 5.04 12.06
N ILE A 63 -10.06 5.65 12.41
CA ILE A 63 -8.79 5.38 11.74
C ILE A 63 -8.33 3.95 12.07
N GLY A 64 -8.35 3.56 13.35
CA GLY A 64 -8.00 2.18 13.75
C GLY A 64 -8.86 1.13 13.05
N ALA A 65 -10.17 1.35 12.94
CA ALA A 65 -11.07 0.48 12.19
C ALA A 65 -10.72 0.41 10.69
N ALA A 66 -10.40 1.53 10.06
CA ALA A 66 -9.95 1.57 8.67
C ALA A 66 -8.63 0.81 8.48
N SER A 67 -7.66 0.95 9.40
CA SER A 67 -6.39 0.22 9.37
C SER A 67 -6.58 -1.30 9.47
N ILE A 68 -7.49 -1.78 10.33
CA ILE A 68 -7.84 -3.20 10.41
C ILE A 68 -8.42 -3.70 9.08
N CYS A 69 -9.40 -2.98 8.52
CA CYS A 69 -10.01 -3.34 7.24
C CYS A 69 -8.97 -3.41 6.11
N ALA A 70 -8.08 -2.43 6.02
CA ALA A 70 -7.01 -2.40 5.02
C ALA A 70 -6.03 -3.57 5.20
N LYS A 71 -5.62 -3.86 6.43
CA LYS A 71 -4.69 -4.96 6.74
C LYS A 71 -5.30 -6.33 6.43
N VAL A 72 -6.53 -6.59 6.88
CA VAL A 72 -7.23 -7.86 6.61
C VAL A 72 -7.41 -8.08 5.10
N PHE A 73 -7.78 -7.02 4.36
CA PHE A 73 -7.87 -7.09 2.91
C PHE A 73 -6.51 -7.44 2.28
N ARG A 74 -5.45 -6.72 2.68
CA ARG A 74 -4.09 -6.93 2.16
C ARG A 74 -3.59 -8.35 2.41
N ASP A 75 -3.81 -8.88 3.62
CA ASP A 75 -3.35 -10.23 3.96
C ASP A 75 -4.05 -11.29 3.13
N ARG A 76 -5.36 -11.15 2.91
CA ARG A 76 -6.12 -12.02 2.00
C ARG A 76 -5.60 -11.97 0.57
N LEU A 77 -5.36 -10.77 0.04
CA LEU A 77 -4.78 -10.61 -1.29
C LEU A 77 -3.43 -11.33 -1.41
N MET A 78 -2.55 -11.16 -0.44
CA MET A 78 -1.23 -11.80 -0.47
C MET A 78 -1.30 -13.32 -0.30
N MET A 79 -2.29 -13.85 0.42
CA MET A 79 -2.54 -15.29 0.47
C MET A 79 -2.95 -15.85 -0.90
N GLU A 80 -3.84 -15.18 -1.63
CA GLU A 80 -4.21 -15.61 -2.99
C GLU A 80 -3.04 -15.48 -3.98
N LEU A 81 -2.26 -14.41 -3.88
CA LEU A 81 -1.03 -14.25 -4.66
C LEU A 81 0.03 -15.30 -4.30
N GLY A 82 0.06 -15.76 -3.04
CA GLY A 82 0.89 -16.89 -2.60
C GLY A 82 0.51 -18.20 -3.30
N LYS A 83 -0.78 -18.43 -3.58
CA LYS A 83 -1.20 -19.58 -4.40
C LYS A 83 -0.75 -19.44 -5.86
N LYS A 84 -0.86 -18.24 -6.43
CA LYS A 84 -0.45 -17.95 -7.82
C LYS A 84 1.08 -18.03 -8.01
N TYR A 85 1.84 -17.58 -7.02
CA TYR A 85 3.31 -17.52 -7.02
C TYR A 85 3.87 -18.32 -5.84
N SER A 86 3.60 -19.64 -5.85
CA SER A 86 3.85 -20.56 -4.74
C SER A 86 5.31 -20.60 -4.25
N GLU A 87 6.25 -20.24 -5.12
CA GLU A 87 7.69 -20.26 -4.86
C GLU A 87 8.17 -19.08 -4.01
N TYR A 88 7.38 -18.01 -3.92
CA TYR A 88 7.77 -16.75 -3.30
C TYR A 88 7.39 -16.69 -1.82
N GLY A 89 6.31 -17.39 -1.42
CA GLY A 89 5.87 -17.45 -0.04
C GLY A 89 5.14 -16.19 0.46
N PHE A 90 4.46 -15.49 -0.45
CA PHE A 90 3.75 -14.23 -0.20
C PHE A 90 2.72 -14.30 0.93
N GLU A 91 2.11 -15.45 1.13
CA GLU A 91 1.17 -15.73 2.22
C GLU A 91 1.79 -15.57 3.62
N ASN A 92 3.12 -15.65 3.73
CA ASN A 92 3.84 -15.56 5.01
C ASN A 92 4.35 -14.15 5.28
N HIS A 93 4.95 -13.51 4.28
CA HIS A 93 5.65 -12.23 4.46
C HIS A 93 4.95 -11.06 3.78
N VAL A 94 3.78 -11.26 3.17
CA VAL A 94 2.91 -10.21 2.60
C VAL A 94 3.64 -9.20 1.69
N GLY A 95 4.68 -9.67 1.01
CA GLY A 95 5.52 -8.87 0.11
C GLY A 95 6.68 -8.11 0.77
N TYR A 96 6.87 -8.20 2.09
CA TYR A 96 8.07 -7.65 2.75
C TYR A 96 9.35 -8.35 2.28
N GLY A 97 10.46 -7.59 2.21
CA GLY A 97 11.77 -8.04 1.74
C GLY A 97 12.50 -8.95 2.72
N THR A 98 11.91 -10.08 3.09
CA THR A 98 12.55 -11.09 3.93
C THR A 98 13.67 -11.81 3.17
N LYS A 99 14.52 -12.54 3.90
CA LYS A 99 15.54 -13.40 3.28
C LYS A 99 14.91 -14.42 2.32
N LYS A 100 13.84 -15.10 2.76
CA LYS A 100 13.08 -16.05 1.93
C LYS A 100 12.59 -15.42 0.63
N HIS A 101 12.02 -14.22 0.72
CA HIS A 101 11.53 -13.49 -0.45
C HIS A 101 12.68 -13.11 -1.40
N SER A 102 13.79 -12.59 -0.86
CA SER A 102 14.97 -12.23 -1.65
C SER A 102 15.60 -13.44 -2.35
N ASP A 103 15.67 -14.58 -1.67
CA ASP A 103 16.21 -15.82 -2.22
C ASP A 103 15.29 -16.38 -3.32
N ALA A 104 13.96 -16.27 -3.15
CA ALA A 104 12.99 -16.62 -4.20
C ALA A 104 13.16 -15.73 -5.44
N ILE A 105 13.30 -14.41 -5.28
CA ILE A 105 13.52 -13.50 -6.41
C ILE A 105 14.80 -13.85 -7.17
N LYS A 106 15.90 -14.17 -6.46
CA LYS A 106 17.15 -14.59 -7.11
C LYS A 106 17.02 -15.88 -7.90
N LYS A 107 16.17 -16.80 -7.44
CA LYS A 107 16.00 -18.13 -8.05
C LYS A 107 14.95 -18.14 -9.17
N TYR A 108 13.87 -17.39 -9.01
CA TYR A 108 12.68 -17.45 -9.87
C TYR A 108 12.40 -16.16 -10.64
N GLY A 109 13.16 -15.09 -10.37
CA GLY A 109 13.03 -13.79 -11.05
C GLY A 109 12.08 -12.81 -10.35
N VAL A 110 11.88 -11.66 -10.98
CA VAL A 110 10.95 -10.62 -10.53
C VAL A 110 9.60 -10.83 -11.24
N THR A 111 8.49 -10.81 -10.49
CA THR A 111 7.13 -10.95 -11.03
C THR A 111 6.44 -9.59 -11.26
N GLU A 112 5.26 -9.60 -11.89
CA GLU A 112 4.45 -8.40 -12.14
C GLU A 112 4.01 -7.66 -10.86
N ILE A 113 3.82 -8.37 -9.74
CA ILE A 113 3.37 -7.77 -8.48
C ILE A 113 4.50 -7.12 -7.67
N HIS A 114 5.75 -7.22 -8.13
CA HIS A 114 6.89 -6.57 -7.51
C HIS A 114 7.01 -5.11 -7.97
N ARG A 115 7.21 -4.20 -7.03
CA ARG A 115 7.51 -2.79 -7.28
C ARG A 115 8.94 -2.66 -7.81
N ARG A 116 9.09 -2.53 -9.12
CA ARG A 116 10.37 -2.55 -9.84
C ARG A 116 11.24 -1.34 -9.53
N SER A 117 10.62 -0.23 -9.12
CA SER A 117 11.33 0.99 -8.70
C SER A 117 12.01 0.85 -7.33
N PHE A 118 11.59 -0.11 -6.50
CA PHE A 118 12.07 -0.25 -5.12
C PHE A 118 13.42 -0.99 -5.07
N LYS A 119 14.32 -0.58 -4.18
CA LYS A 119 15.45 -1.43 -3.78
C LYS A 119 14.94 -2.50 -2.80
N PRO A 120 15.36 -3.78 -2.92
CA PRO A 120 16.39 -4.30 -3.82
C PRO A 120 15.90 -4.74 -5.21
N ILE A 121 14.61 -4.71 -5.51
CA ILE A 121 14.03 -5.21 -6.78
C ILE A 121 14.70 -4.60 -8.00
N LYS A 122 14.90 -3.28 -7.99
CA LYS A 122 15.58 -2.55 -9.08
C LYS A 122 16.95 -3.15 -9.43
N ASN A 123 17.69 -3.66 -8.44
CA ASN A 123 19.03 -4.20 -8.65
C ASN A 123 18.99 -5.57 -9.37
N TYR A 124 17.93 -6.35 -9.15
CA TYR A 124 17.74 -7.64 -9.84
C TYR A 124 17.34 -7.47 -11.31
N LEU A 125 16.87 -6.28 -11.72
CA LEU A 125 16.49 -5.97 -13.10
C LEU A 125 17.59 -5.29 -13.90
N SER A 126 18.59 -4.72 -13.23
CA SER A 126 19.72 -4.01 -13.83
C SER A 126 20.98 -4.87 -13.98
N SER A 127 20.84 -6.20 -13.87
CA SER A 127 21.89 -7.20 -14.06
C SER A 127 21.57 -8.01 -15.31
#